data_AF-A0A5B2WA63-F1
#
_entry.id   AF-A0A5B2WA63-F1
#
_cell.length_a   1.000
_cell.length_b   1.000
_cell.length_c   1.000
_cell.angle_alpha   90.00
_cell.angle_beta   90.00
_cell.angle_gamma   90.00
#
_symmetry.space_group_name_H-M   'P 1'
#
loop_
_entity.id
_entity.type
_entity.pdbx_description
1 polymer ?
#
loop_
_entity_poly.entity_id
_entity_poly.type
_entity_poly.pdbx_seq_one_letter_code
_entity_poly.pdbx_strand_id
1 'polypeptide(L)'
;MMWEEDEQKLLAELRSAVGGPAPSASPNLGEVVRLGRRRRAARRAAAAAGALALVVGVGVGATLLRGAAQGSADQAGAASSGWAITTAPAVPGWTKVNLPPKTPYGTWQPDTSSTMSPGRPVLKTPMCSLPVYDTRDWFGSVEPTEQFRAAFEAALRTAAAPAQVGSLAARRLEPDPTKGQTQPAHDYQADVTDHDGTGSIRLTASHFQGTPTEAADHQAFDKGNCAAPGRQVLPDGTVLQLYDVRPSSPFQSLNQAMRIYTPKGLVYELELANYGSPDFRANPRQPEIPDRVGAGRGTLPLSESQLTQLGLAVAAAG
;
A
#
# COMPACT_ATOMS: atom_id res chain seq x y z
N MET A 1 -11.56 24.51 40.31
CA MET A 1 -11.79 23.57 41.43
C MET A 1 -12.19 22.16 40.99
N MET A 2 -12.84 21.93 39.83
CA MET A 2 -13.24 20.57 39.38
C MET A 2 -12.07 19.66 38.94
N TRP A 3 -10.92 20.24 38.56
CA TRP A 3 -9.76 19.49 38.04
C TRP A 3 -8.92 18.80 39.11
N GLU A 4 -8.90 19.32 40.34
CA GLU A 4 -8.09 18.74 41.43
C GLU A 4 -8.71 17.44 41.97
N GLU A 5 -10.03 17.31 41.92
CA GLU A 5 -10.74 16.09 42.35
C GLU A 5 -10.50 14.93 41.38
N ASP A 6 -10.51 15.21 40.07
CA ASP A 6 -10.24 14.19 39.04
C ASP A 6 -8.78 13.71 39.07
N GLU A 7 -7.83 14.61 39.32
CA GLU A 7 -6.41 14.25 39.45
C GLU A 7 -6.15 13.38 40.68
N GLN A 8 -6.77 13.71 41.83
CA GLN A 8 -6.65 12.90 43.03
C GLN A 8 -7.31 11.52 42.88
N LYS A 9 -8.44 11.44 42.17
CA LYS A 9 -9.12 10.18 41.88
C LYS A 9 -8.28 9.29 40.96
N LEU A 10 -7.67 9.86 39.92
CA LEU A 10 -6.77 9.14 39.01
C LEU A 10 -5.53 8.62 39.74
N LEU A 11 -4.93 9.43 40.63
CA LEU A 11 -3.78 9.02 41.45
C LEU A 11 -4.14 7.90 42.43
N ALA A 12 -5.35 7.91 42.99
CA ALA A 12 -5.84 6.86 43.86
C ALA A 12 -6.02 5.52 43.12
N GLU A 13 -6.61 5.55 41.92
CA GLU A 13 -6.76 4.36 41.07
C GLU A 13 -5.42 3.79 40.61
N LEU A 14 -4.45 4.65 40.26
CA LEU A 14 -3.10 4.23 39.90
C LEU A 14 -2.38 3.55 41.07
N ARG A 15 -2.50 4.09 42.29
CA ARG A 15 -1.90 3.47 43.48
C ARG A 15 -2.55 2.13 43.82
N SER A 16 -3.87 1.99 43.63
CA SER A 16 -4.52 0.69 43.86
C SER A 16 -4.13 -0.35 42.80
N ALA A 17 -3.88 0.07 41.55
CA ALA A 17 -3.42 -0.82 40.49
C ALA A 17 -1.98 -1.32 40.71
N VAL A 18 -1.11 -0.48 41.28
CA VAL A 18 0.30 -0.81 41.55
C VAL A 18 0.48 -1.61 42.85
N GLY A 19 -0.43 -1.45 43.83
CA GLY A 19 -0.39 -2.13 45.12
C GLY A 19 -0.86 -3.59 45.13
N GLY A 20 -1.21 -4.16 43.97
CA GLY A 20 -1.59 -5.57 43.86
C GLY A 20 -0.43 -6.51 44.26
N PRO A 21 -0.71 -7.73 44.74
CA PRO A 21 0.33 -8.71 45.03
C PRO A 21 1.20 -8.92 43.79
N ALA A 22 2.52 -8.83 43.97
CA ALA A 22 3.48 -9.00 42.89
C ALA A 22 3.13 -10.26 42.08
N PRO A 23 3.06 -10.18 40.74
CA PRO A 23 2.75 -11.34 39.91
C PRO A 23 3.74 -12.46 40.26
N SER A 24 3.21 -13.66 40.50
CA SER A 24 4.02 -14.84 40.79
C SER A 24 5.13 -14.97 39.76
N ALA A 25 6.35 -15.29 40.21
CA ALA A 25 7.57 -15.40 39.42
C ALA A 25 7.28 -15.89 37.99
N SER A 26 7.78 -15.13 37.02
CA SER A 26 7.57 -15.35 35.59
C SER A 26 7.73 -16.83 35.24
N PRO A 27 6.79 -17.41 34.47
CA PRO A 27 6.87 -18.81 34.10
C PRO A 27 8.20 -19.06 33.40
N ASN A 28 8.92 -20.08 33.88
CA ASN A 28 10.18 -20.52 33.30
C ASN A 28 10.04 -20.59 31.78
N LEU A 29 10.99 -20.00 31.06
CA LEU A 29 11.03 -19.94 29.60
C LEU A 29 10.82 -21.33 28.96
N GLY A 30 11.27 -22.39 29.62
CA GLY A 30 11.04 -23.78 29.23
C GLY A 30 9.56 -24.20 29.24
N GLU A 31 8.75 -23.68 30.15
CA GLU A 31 7.32 -23.97 30.23
C GLU A 31 6.53 -23.28 29.13
N VAL A 32 6.91 -22.04 28.79
CA VAL A 32 6.37 -21.29 27.64
C VAL A 32 6.71 -21.99 26.32
N VAL A 33 7.96 -22.44 26.14
CA VAL A 33 8.39 -23.18 24.96
C VAL A 33 7.66 -24.52 24.83
N ARG A 34 7.44 -25.23 25.94
CA ARG A 34 6.70 -26.51 25.97
C ARG A 34 5.23 -26.32 25.55
N LEU A 35 4.56 -25.29 26.07
CA LEU A 35 3.18 -24.95 25.68
C LEU A 35 3.09 -24.51 24.21
N GLY A 36 4.10 -23.77 23.72
CA GLY A 36 4.21 -23.37 22.32
C GLY A 36 4.34 -24.57 21.36
N ARG A 37 5.20 -25.54 21.67
CA ARG A 37 5.34 -26.78 20.88
C ARG A 37 4.05 -27.58 20.83
N ARG A 38 3.33 -27.71 21.96
CA ARG A 38 2.09 -28.49 22.05
C ARG A 38 0.97 -27.89 21.17
N ARG A 39 0.83 -26.55 21.17
CA ARG A 39 -0.12 -25.86 20.28
C ARG A 39 0.23 -26.01 18.80
N ARG A 40 1.52 -25.99 18.45
CA ARG A 40 1.98 -26.17 17.06
C ARG A 40 1.73 -27.59 16.53
N ALA A 41 1.92 -28.61 17.37
CA ALA A 41 1.63 -29.99 17.02
C ALA A 41 0.12 -30.22 16.79
N ALA A 42 -0.73 -29.67 17.66
CA ALA A 42 -2.19 -29.77 17.51
C ALA A 42 -2.69 -29.12 16.19
N ARG A 43 -2.13 -27.97 15.80
CA ARG A 43 -2.48 -27.30 14.54
C ARG A 43 -2.05 -28.07 13.29
N ARG A 44 -0.91 -28.78 13.34
CA ARG A 44 -0.44 -29.61 12.23
C ARG A 44 -1.27 -30.89 12.04
N ALA A 45 -1.81 -31.45 13.12
CA ALA A 45 -2.72 -32.59 13.03
C ALA A 45 -4.07 -32.22 12.39
N ALA A 46 -4.58 -31.01 12.63
CA ALA A 46 -5.84 -30.54 12.04
C ALA A 46 -5.74 -30.30 10.51
N ALA A 47 -4.57 -29.91 9.99
CA ALA A 47 -4.36 -29.67 8.57
C ALA A 47 -4.30 -30.97 7.73
N ALA A 48 -3.91 -32.10 8.32
CA ALA A 48 -3.78 -33.37 7.60
C ALA A 48 -5.13 -34.10 7.40
N ALA A 49 -6.19 -33.71 8.12
CA ALA A 49 -7.51 -34.36 8.04
C ALA A 49 -8.41 -33.79 6.93
N GLY A 50 -8.06 -32.65 6.32
CA GLY A 50 -8.91 -31.97 5.32
C GLY A 50 -8.69 -32.38 3.85
N ALA A 51 -7.70 -33.23 3.55
CA ALA A 51 -7.27 -33.50 2.18
C ALA A 51 -7.80 -34.81 1.56
N LEU A 52 -8.75 -35.49 2.21
CA LEU A 52 -9.31 -36.77 1.76
C LEU A 52 -10.84 -36.74 1.69
N ALA A 53 -11.41 -35.86 0.85
CA ALA A 53 -12.79 -36.01 0.39
C ALA A 53 -13.06 -35.16 -0.87
N LEU A 54 -13.00 -35.76 -2.06
CA LEU A 54 -13.90 -35.58 -3.22
C LEU A 54 -13.19 -35.94 -4.53
N VAL A 55 -13.25 -37.24 -4.89
CA VAL A 55 -13.07 -37.70 -6.28
C VAL A 55 -14.11 -38.78 -6.56
N VAL A 56 -15.28 -38.37 -7.02
CA VAL A 56 -16.28 -39.10 -7.84
C VAL A 56 -17.14 -37.96 -8.42
N GLY A 57 -17.27 -37.65 -9.70
CA GLY A 57 -17.29 -38.43 -10.93
C GLY A 57 -18.55 -37.99 -11.69
N VAL A 58 -18.44 -37.60 -12.96
CA VAL A 58 -19.39 -37.80 -14.09
C VAL A 58 -18.92 -36.93 -15.26
N GLY A 59 -18.68 -37.57 -16.39
CA GLY A 59 -18.46 -36.93 -17.68
C GLY A 59 -19.67 -36.99 -18.60
N VAL A 60 -19.50 -36.35 -19.76
CA VAL A 60 -20.27 -36.44 -21.01
C VAL A 60 -21.62 -35.69 -21.07
N GLY A 61 -21.67 -34.68 -21.94
CA GLY A 61 -22.91 -34.07 -22.44
C GLY A 61 -22.60 -32.99 -23.47
N ALA A 62 -22.89 -33.27 -24.74
CA ALA A 62 -22.58 -32.46 -25.91
C ALA A 62 -23.60 -31.34 -26.17
N THR A 63 -23.13 -30.28 -26.83
CA THR A 63 -23.77 -29.44 -27.88
C THR A 63 -25.19 -28.85 -27.70
N LEU A 64 -25.24 -27.53 -27.91
CA LEU A 64 -26.32 -26.69 -28.48
C LEU A 64 -27.58 -26.45 -27.63
N LEU A 65 -27.75 -25.21 -27.15
CA LEU A 65 -28.92 -24.38 -27.47
C LEU A 65 -28.69 -22.90 -27.12
N ARG A 66 -28.68 -22.12 -28.20
CA ARG A 66 -28.94 -20.68 -28.26
C ARG A 66 -30.38 -20.45 -27.81
N GLY A 67 -30.62 -19.63 -26.81
CA GLY A 67 -31.99 -19.30 -26.39
C GLY A 67 -31.97 -18.20 -25.33
N ALA A 68 -32.57 -17.08 -25.67
CA ALA A 68 -32.66 -15.85 -24.90
C ALA A 68 -33.13 -16.05 -23.44
N ALA A 69 -32.40 -15.43 -22.51
CA ALA A 69 -32.93 -14.96 -21.25
C ALA A 69 -32.17 -13.69 -20.86
N GLN A 70 -32.60 -12.58 -21.44
CA GLN A 70 -32.45 -11.26 -20.82
C GLN A 70 -33.28 -11.31 -19.54
N GLY A 71 -32.60 -11.59 -18.42
CA GLY A 71 -33.12 -11.42 -17.07
C GLY A 71 -32.20 -10.45 -16.36
N SER A 72 -32.52 -9.16 -16.46
CA SER A 72 -31.93 -8.12 -15.63
C SER A 72 -32.15 -8.48 -14.17
N ALA A 73 -31.08 -8.92 -13.50
CA ALA A 73 -31.03 -8.91 -12.05
C ALA A 73 -30.45 -7.56 -11.64
N ASP A 74 -31.36 -6.63 -11.36
CA ASP A 74 -31.09 -5.40 -10.60
C ASP A 74 -30.35 -5.76 -9.31
N GLN A 75 -29.05 -5.50 -9.27
CA GLN A 75 -28.33 -5.33 -8.00
C GLN A 75 -28.41 -3.85 -7.63
N ALA A 76 -29.19 -3.59 -6.58
CA ALA A 76 -29.29 -2.33 -5.87
C ALA A 76 -27.90 -1.67 -5.74
N GLY A 77 -27.65 -0.46 -6.24
CA GLY A 77 -28.56 0.68 -6.29
C GLY A 77 -28.43 1.56 -5.05
N ALA A 78 -27.23 1.67 -4.47
CA ALA A 78 -26.83 2.89 -3.77
C ALA A 78 -25.98 3.73 -4.74
N ALA A 79 -26.67 4.50 -5.59
CA ALA A 79 -26.06 5.52 -6.40
C ALA A 79 -25.47 6.59 -5.48
N SER A 80 -24.18 6.49 -5.15
CA SER A 80 -23.43 7.66 -4.75
C SER A 80 -23.18 8.47 -6.02
N SER A 81 -23.85 9.62 -6.14
CA SER A 81 -23.60 10.64 -7.16
C SER A 81 -22.26 11.36 -6.88
N GLY A 82 -21.19 10.58 -6.81
CA GLY A 82 -19.82 11.04 -6.66
C GLY A 82 -19.16 11.09 -8.03
N TRP A 83 -18.89 12.31 -8.50
CA TRP A 83 -18.12 12.67 -9.68
C TRP A 83 -17.04 11.63 -10.03
N ALA A 84 -17.03 11.21 -11.30
CA ALA A 84 -16.03 10.30 -11.84
C ALA A 84 -14.65 10.94 -11.70
N ILE A 85 -13.84 10.43 -10.77
CA ILE A 85 -12.40 10.42 -10.96
C ILE A 85 -12.23 9.74 -12.30
N THR A 86 -11.61 10.41 -13.28
CA THR A 86 -11.41 9.92 -14.64
C THR A 86 -10.86 8.50 -14.54
N THR A 87 -11.75 7.51 -14.62
CA THR A 87 -11.34 6.12 -14.66
C THR A 87 -10.69 5.99 -16.01
N ALA A 88 -9.37 5.92 -16.02
CA ALA A 88 -8.65 5.49 -17.20
C ALA A 88 -9.36 4.20 -17.69
N PRO A 89 -9.50 4.02 -19.02
CA PRO A 89 -10.03 2.77 -19.54
C PRO A 89 -9.27 1.61 -18.91
N ALA A 90 -10.00 0.56 -18.53
CA ALA A 90 -9.41 -0.60 -17.85
C ALA A 90 -8.16 -1.07 -18.59
N VAL A 91 -7.02 -1.11 -17.90
CA VAL A 91 -5.78 -1.59 -18.49
C VAL A 91 -5.94 -3.09 -18.79
N PRO A 92 -5.74 -3.54 -20.04
CA PRO A 92 -5.88 -4.96 -20.39
C PRO A 92 -5.05 -5.86 -19.47
N GLY A 93 -5.67 -6.93 -18.96
CA GLY A 93 -5.02 -7.89 -18.05
C GLY A 93 -5.08 -7.52 -16.57
N TRP A 94 -5.59 -6.34 -16.21
CA TRP A 94 -5.80 -5.94 -14.83
C TRP A 94 -7.25 -6.22 -14.41
N THR A 95 -7.40 -6.92 -13.28
CA THR A 95 -8.71 -7.23 -12.70
C THR A 95 -8.79 -6.68 -11.29
N LYS A 96 -9.93 -6.10 -10.90
CA LYS A 96 -10.14 -5.72 -9.50
C LYS A 96 -10.18 -6.99 -8.66
N VAL A 97 -9.42 -7.02 -7.57
CA VAL A 97 -9.41 -8.16 -6.66
C VAL A 97 -10.78 -8.31 -6.03
N ASN A 98 -11.31 -9.53 -5.96
CA ASN A 98 -12.56 -9.82 -5.26
C ASN A 98 -12.35 -9.85 -3.74
N LEU A 99 -12.06 -8.69 -3.16
CA LEU A 99 -12.01 -8.47 -1.72
C LEU A 99 -13.17 -7.55 -1.31
N PRO A 100 -13.82 -7.80 -0.16
CA PRO A 100 -14.87 -6.92 0.34
C PRO A 100 -14.34 -5.49 0.50
N PRO A 101 -15.05 -4.47 -0.02
CA PRO A 101 -14.64 -3.09 0.17
C PRO A 101 -14.68 -2.72 1.66
N LYS A 102 -13.82 -1.77 2.06
CA LYS A 102 -13.80 -1.23 3.41
C LYS A 102 -14.85 -0.12 3.55
N THR A 103 -15.48 -0.05 4.72
CA THR A 103 -16.40 1.04 5.06
C THR A 103 -15.62 2.34 5.25
N PRO A 104 -15.93 3.41 4.50
CA PRO A 104 -15.30 4.71 4.70
C PRO A 104 -15.67 5.30 6.07
N TYR A 105 -14.71 5.94 6.76
CA TYR A 105 -14.98 6.73 7.97
C TYR A 105 -15.15 8.22 7.66
N GLY A 106 -14.85 8.64 6.43
CA GLY A 106 -14.92 10.03 6.03
C GLY A 106 -14.62 10.22 4.55
N THR A 107 -14.60 11.48 4.12
CA THR A 107 -14.14 11.89 2.79
C THR A 107 -12.92 12.78 3.00
N TRP A 108 -11.88 12.56 2.21
CA TRP A 108 -10.66 13.35 2.26
C TRP A 108 -10.99 14.83 2.02
N GLN A 109 -10.31 15.69 2.76
CA GLN A 109 -10.36 17.14 2.61
C GLN A 109 -8.93 17.69 2.64
N PRO A 110 -8.64 18.74 1.86
CA PRO A 110 -7.36 19.44 1.94
C PRO A 110 -7.19 20.06 3.34
N ASP A 111 -5.95 20.25 3.75
CA ASP A 111 -5.67 20.98 4.99
C ASP A 111 -6.08 22.46 4.81
N THR A 112 -6.82 23.00 5.78
CA THR A 112 -7.25 24.41 5.82
C THR A 112 -6.09 25.41 5.73
N SER A 113 -4.88 25.01 6.12
CA SER A 113 -3.67 25.83 6.05
C SER A 113 -3.07 25.93 4.64
N SER A 114 -3.58 25.17 3.67
CA SER A 114 -2.99 25.06 2.33
C SER A 114 -3.77 25.88 1.31
N THR A 115 -3.09 26.81 0.62
CA THR A 115 -3.69 27.52 -0.52
C THR A 115 -3.83 26.56 -1.70
N MET A 116 -5.04 26.04 -1.92
CA MET A 116 -5.32 25.29 -3.15
C MET A 116 -5.11 26.19 -4.36
N SER A 117 -4.54 25.63 -5.44
CA SER A 117 -4.45 26.34 -6.72
C SER A 117 -5.86 26.71 -7.19
N PRO A 118 -6.12 27.99 -7.54
CA PRO A 118 -7.42 28.43 -8.03
C PRO A 118 -7.92 27.55 -9.18
N GLY A 119 -9.19 27.15 -9.12
CA GLY A 119 -9.83 26.35 -10.17
C GLY A 119 -9.58 24.83 -10.12
N ARG A 120 -8.78 24.32 -9.18
CA ARG A 120 -8.65 22.86 -8.98
C ARG A 120 -9.87 22.33 -8.20
N PRO A 121 -10.66 21.39 -8.76
CA PRO A 121 -11.78 20.81 -8.03
C PRO A 121 -11.27 19.94 -6.87
N VAL A 122 -11.97 19.99 -5.73
CA VAL A 122 -11.64 19.15 -4.58
C VAL A 122 -12.02 17.70 -4.87
N LEU A 123 -11.06 16.78 -4.74
CA LEU A 123 -11.32 15.35 -4.94
C LEU A 123 -12.12 14.77 -3.77
N LYS A 124 -13.30 14.24 -4.07
CA LYS A 124 -14.18 13.57 -3.10
C LYS A 124 -13.78 12.10 -2.93
N THR A 125 -12.61 11.86 -2.34
CA THR A 125 -12.08 10.50 -2.17
C THR A 125 -12.47 9.94 -0.79
N PRO A 126 -13.12 8.77 -0.70
CA PRO A 126 -13.45 8.16 0.57
C PRO A 126 -12.19 7.76 1.35
N MET A 127 -12.18 7.97 2.66
CA MET A 127 -11.08 7.59 3.54
C MET A 127 -11.42 6.32 4.30
N CYS A 128 -10.52 5.35 4.23
CA CYS A 128 -10.61 4.13 5.02
C CYS A 128 -9.43 4.05 5.99
N SER A 129 -9.70 3.43 7.15
CA SER A 129 -8.68 3.28 8.19
C SER A 129 -7.54 2.46 7.61
N LEU A 130 -6.33 2.99 7.73
CA LEU A 130 -5.15 2.15 7.57
C LEU A 130 -5.23 1.04 8.62
N PRO A 131 -4.85 -0.20 8.29
CA PRO A 131 -4.68 -1.21 9.33
C PRO A 131 -3.75 -0.61 10.38
N VAL A 132 -4.06 -0.83 11.67
CA VAL A 132 -3.13 -0.51 12.75
C VAL A 132 -1.84 -1.22 12.40
N TYR A 133 -0.79 -0.47 12.07
CA TYR A 133 0.46 -1.02 11.57
C TYR A 133 0.91 -2.15 12.49
N ASP A 134 0.72 -3.38 12.05
CA ASP A 134 1.46 -4.47 12.64
C ASP A 134 2.85 -4.31 12.04
N THR A 135 3.78 -3.79 12.85
CA THR A 135 5.19 -3.62 12.47
C THR A 135 5.81 -4.95 12.01
N ARG A 136 5.11 -6.07 12.20
CA ARG A 136 5.42 -7.37 11.64
C ARG A 136 5.29 -7.46 10.11
N ASP A 137 4.55 -6.61 9.39
CA ASP A 137 4.30 -6.90 7.95
C ASP A 137 5.27 -6.24 6.98
N TRP A 138 6.12 -5.32 7.46
CA TRP A 138 7.18 -4.71 6.66
C TRP A 138 8.54 -5.10 7.23
N PHE A 139 9.08 -6.23 6.72
CA PHE A 139 10.34 -6.79 7.18
C PHE A 139 11.53 -6.10 6.52
N GLY A 140 11.91 -4.96 7.07
CA GLY A 140 13.15 -4.29 6.70
C GLY A 140 13.12 -3.70 5.29
N SER A 141 13.90 -2.65 5.11
CA SER A 141 14.19 -2.17 3.77
C SER A 141 15.29 -3.02 3.16
N VAL A 142 15.13 -3.36 1.88
CA VAL A 142 16.17 -4.01 1.09
C VAL A 142 16.79 -2.96 0.19
N GLU A 143 18.11 -2.95 0.09
CA GLU A 143 18.80 -2.16 -0.93
C GLU A 143 18.71 -2.92 -2.27
N PRO A 144 18.02 -2.40 -3.30
CA PRO A 144 18.03 -3.01 -4.63
C PRO A 144 19.45 -2.99 -5.20
N THR A 145 19.84 -4.06 -5.92
CA THR A 145 21.18 -4.15 -6.51
C THR A 145 21.42 -3.05 -7.56
N GLU A 146 22.67 -2.71 -7.82
CA GLU A 146 23.02 -1.70 -8.84
C GLU A 146 22.46 -2.07 -10.22
N GLN A 147 22.56 -3.35 -10.61
CA GLN A 147 22.01 -3.86 -11.87
C GLN A 147 20.48 -3.66 -11.94
N PHE A 148 19.76 -3.93 -10.85
CA PHE A 148 18.33 -3.71 -10.78
C PHE A 148 17.98 -2.22 -10.92
N ARG A 149 18.71 -1.34 -10.22
CA ARG A 149 18.50 0.12 -10.30
C ARG A 149 18.74 0.65 -11.72
N ALA A 150 19.78 0.18 -12.40
CA ALA A 150 20.04 0.54 -13.79
C ALA A 150 18.92 0.06 -14.73
N ALA A 151 18.42 -1.16 -14.53
CA ALA A 151 17.29 -1.69 -15.30
C ALA A 151 16.00 -0.89 -15.05
N PHE A 152 15.72 -0.53 -13.80
CA PHE A 152 14.61 0.33 -13.42
C PHE A 152 14.71 1.71 -14.09
N GLU A 153 15.87 2.37 -14.03
CA GLU A 153 16.05 3.69 -14.63
C GLU A 153 15.88 3.65 -16.16
N ALA A 154 16.39 2.61 -16.82
CA ALA A 154 16.19 2.41 -18.26
C ALA A 154 14.70 2.20 -18.59
N ALA A 155 14.00 1.34 -17.85
CA ALA A 155 12.58 1.10 -18.04
C ALA A 155 11.73 2.35 -17.78
N LEU A 156 12.09 3.15 -16.76
CA LEU A 156 11.42 4.40 -16.44
C LEU A 156 11.56 5.41 -17.59
N ARG A 157 12.76 5.55 -18.18
CA ARG A 157 12.97 6.41 -19.36
C ARG A 157 12.12 5.98 -20.55
N THR A 158 11.99 4.67 -20.78
CA THR A 158 11.13 4.15 -21.86
C THR A 158 9.65 4.42 -21.58
N ALA A 159 9.17 4.13 -20.36
CA ALA A 159 7.77 4.30 -20.00
C ALA A 159 7.35 5.78 -19.95
N ALA A 160 8.25 6.67 -19.52
CA ALA A 160 7.98 8.10 -19.36
C ALA A 160 8.02 8.88 -20.68
N ALA A 161 8.55 8.32 -21.76
CA ALA A 161 8.69 9.05 -23.04
C ALA A 161 7.33 9.64 -23.49
N PRO A 162 7.29 10.91 -23.93
CA PRO A 162 8.43 11.80 -24.23
C PRO A 162 8.92 12.65 -23.05
N ALA A 163 8.45 12.44 -21.82
CA ALA A 163 8.90 13.19 -20.65
C ALA A 163 10.40 12.97 -20.37
N GLN A 164 11.04 13.99 -19.80
CA GLN A 164 12.42 13.92 -19.34
C GLN A 164 12.48 13.29 -17.95
N VAL A 165 13.32 12.26 -17.79
CA VAL A 165 13.57 11.60 -16.51
C VAL A 165 14.91 12.09 -15.95
N GLY A 166 14.90 12.58 -14.71
CA GLY A 166 16.09 12.98 -13.97
C GLY A 166 16.90 11.77 -13.48
N SER A 167 18.08 12.02 -12.91
CA SER A 167 18.89 10.97 -12.29
C SER A 167 18.18 10.34 -11.09
N LEU A 168 18.35 9.03 -10.91
CA LEU A 168 17.83 8.32 -9.75
C LEU A 168 18.62 8.70 -8.48
N ALA A 169 18.06 9.59 -7.67
CA ALA A 169 18.65 10.02 -6.41
C ALA A 169 18.42 8.96 -5.33
N ALA A 170 19.51 8.41 -4.78
CA ALA A 170 19.46 7.49 -3.65
C ALA A 170 19.44 8.25 -2.32
N ARG A 171 18.50 7.92 -1.45
CA ARG A 171 18.43 8.40 -0.08
C ARG A 171 18.44 7.20 0.86
N ARG A 172 19.41 7.19 1.76
CA ARG A 172 19.47 6.26 2.89
C ARG A 172 18.95 6.98 4.13
N LEU A 173 17.92 6.43 4.74
CA LEU A 173 17.37 6.90 6.00
C LEU A 173 17.92 6.01 7.11
N GLU A 174 18.58 6.60 8.08
CA GLU A 174 19.09 5.85 9.22
C GLU A 174 17.93 5.35 10.11
N PRO A 175 18.10 4.20 10.79
CA PRO A 175 17.06 3.67 11.66
C PRO A 175 16.64 4.67 12.73
N ASP A 176 15.34 4.79 12.95
CA ASP A 176 14.74 5.54 14.06
C ASP A 176 14.03 4.60 15.04
N PRO A 177 14.69 4.18 16.14
CA PRO A 177 14.10 3.28 17.13
C PRO A 177 12.84 3.84 17.79
N THR A 178 12.68 5.17 17.84
CA THR A 178 11.47 5.80 18.41
C THR A 178 10.24 5.55 17.54
N LYS A 179 10.46 5.28 16.24
CA LYS A 179 9.44 4.88 15.26
C LYS A 179 9.40 3.37 15.04
N GLY A 180 10.10 2.59 15.87
CA GLY A 180 10.20 1.13 15.74
C GLY A 180 11.03 0.69 14.52
N GLN A 181 11.80 1.58 13.91
CA GLN A 181 12.67 1.25 12.78
C GLN A 181 14.02 0.77 13.30
N THR A 182 14.35 -0.49 13.04
CA THR A 182 15.59 -1.12 13.50
C THR A 182 16.62 -1.31 12.38
N GLN A 183 16.26 -1.01 11.14
CA GLN A 183 17.11 -1.14 9.96
C GLN A 183 17.05 0.14 9.13
N PRO A 184 18.12 0.49 8.38
CA PRO A 184 18.09 1.61 7.46
C PRO A 184 16.99 1.42 6.41
N ALA A 185 16.41 2.52 5.95
CA ALA A 185 15.53 2.51 4.79
C ALA A 185 16.23 3.04 3.54
N HIS A 186 16.00 2.40 2.41
CA HIS A 186 16.57 2.74 1.11
C HIS A 186 15.46 3.25 0.19
N ASP A 187 15.62 4.49 -0.25
CA ASP A 187 14.66 5.20 -1.07
C ASP A 187 15.35 5.71 -2.34
N TYR A 188 14.74 5.50 -3.49
CA TYR A 188 15.26 5.95 -4.78
C TYR A 188 14.20 6.78 -5.48
N GLN A 189 14.52 8.04 -5.78
CA GLN A 189 13.56 8.94 -6.38
C GLN A 189 14.12 9.54 -7.66
N ALA A 190 13.29 9.62 -8.70
CA ALA A 190 13.60 10.34 -9.92
C ALA A 190 12.48 11.35 -10.21
N ASP A 191 12.86 12.53 -10.67
CA ASP A 191 11.92 13.50 -11.21
C ASP A 191 11.54 13.11 -12.64
N VAL A 192 10.29 13.33 -12.99
CA VAL A 192 9.75 13.13 -14.35
C VAL A 192 9.08 14.42 -14.78
N THR A 193 9.62 15.06 -15.81
CA THR A 193 9.24 16.41 -16.25
C THR A 193 8.75 16.39 -17.68
N ASP A 194 7.57 16.95 -17.91
CA ASP A 194 7.02 17.22 -19.24
C ASP A 194 6.48 18.67 -19.31
N HIS A 195 5.65 18.97 -20.30
CA HIS A 195 5.05 20.28 -20.49
C HIS A 195 4.07 20.72 -19.38
N ASP A 196 3.54 19.78 -18.58
CA ASP A 196 2.66 20.08 -17.45
C ASP A 196 3.43 20.32 -16.14
N GLY A 197 4.76 20.11 -16.14
CA GLY A 197 5.65 20.33 -15.01
C GLY A 197 6.29 19.05 -14.49
N THR A 198 6.88 19.16 -13.29
CA THR A 198 7.67 18.09 -12.68
C THR A 198 6.85 17.29 -11.67
N GLY A 199 6.71 15.99 -11.90
CA GLY A 199 6.31 15.01 -10.90
C GLY A 199 7.50 14.16 -10.45
N SER A 200 7.27 13.19 -9.58
CA SER A 200 8.30 12.24 -9.18
C SER A 200 7.77 10.82 -9.13
N ILE A 201 8.70 9.89 -9.27
CA ILE A 201 8.51 8.49 -8.98
C ILE A 201 9.51 8.06 -7.91
N ARG A 202 9.01 7.29 -6.95
CA ARG A 202 9.75 6.73 -5.84
C ARG A 202 9.77 5.22 -5.93
N LEU A 203 10.92 4.62 -5.71
CA LEU A 203 11.16 3.18 -5.66
C LEU A 203 11.68 2.81 -4.27
N THR A 204 11.00 1.86 -3.63
CA THR A 204 11.46 1.21 -2.41
C THR A 204 11.36 -0.31 -2.55
N ALA A 205 12.14 -1.04 -1.75
CA ALA A 205 12.10 -2.50 -1.71
C ALA A 205 12.10 -3.00 -0.26
N SER A 206 11.38 -4.09 -0.01
CA SER A 206 11.26 -4.71 1.32
C SER A 206 11.01 -6.20 1.21
N HIS A 207 11.07 -6.92 2.32
CA HIS A 207 10.61 -8.31 2.38
C HIS A 207 9.14 -8.42 2.81
N PHE A 208 8.50 -9.52 2.43
CA PHE A 208 7.17 -9.91 2.91
C PHE A 208 7.16 -11.39 3.33
N GLN A 209 6.09 -11.83 4.01
CA GLN A 209 5.88 -13.22 4.41
C GLN A 209 4.72 -13.88 3.66
N GLY A 210 4.79 -15.22 3.55
CA GLY A 210 3.77 -16.02 2.84
C GLY A 210 4.01 -16.05 1.33
N THR A 211 2.96 -16.37 0.59
CA THR A 211 2.97 -16.30 -0.89
C THR A 211 2.78 -14.87 -1.38
N PRO A 212 3.21 -14.53 -2.62
CA PRO A 212 2.94 -13.23 -3.23
C PRO A 212 1.47 -12.79 -3.16
N THR A 213 0.54 -13.72 -3.42
CA THR A 213 -0.91 -13.43 -3.35
C THR A 213 -1.38 -13.15 -1.93
N GLU A 214 -0.98 -13.97 -0.95
CA GLU A 214 -1.34 -13.76 0.45
C GLU A 214 -0.84 -12.40 0.96
N ALA A 215 0.41 -12.04 0.62
CA ALA A 215 0.97 -10.74 0.97
C ALA A 215 0.22 -9.58 0.30
N ALA A 216 -0.12 -9.73 -0.99
CA ALA A 216 -0.90 -8.73 -1.72
C ALA A 216 -2.32 -8.55 -1.15
N ASP A 217 -2.98 -9.63 -0.75
CA ASP A 217 -4.30 -9.61 -0.10
C ASP A 217 -4.23 -8.95 1.28
N HIS A 218 -3.23 -9.31 2.08
CA HIS A 218 -3.01 -8.72 3.40
C HIS A 218 -2.86 -7.19 3.30
N GLN A 219 -2.15 -6.73 2.28
CA GLN A 219 -1.80 -5.33 2.08
C GLN A 219 -2.75 -4.56 1.16
N ALA A 220 -3.87 -5.16 0.75
CA ALA A 220 -4.78 -4.59 -0.26
C ALA A 220 -5.35 -3.21 0.10
N PHE A 221 -5.30 -2.80 1.37
CA PHE A 221 -5.86 -1.54 1.86
C PHE A 221 -4.82 -0.62 2.56
N ASP A 222 -3.53 -0.93 2.43
CA ASP A 222 -2.43 -0.20 3.10
C ASP A 222 -2.23 1.23 2.57
N LYS A 223 -2.87 1.59 1.45
CA LYS A 223 -2.80 2.93 0.86
C LYS A 223 -3.99 3.80 1.24
N GLY A 224 -4.76 3.38 2.26
CA GLY A 224 -5.94 4.10 2.75
C GLY A 224 -7.11 4.09 1.77
N ASN A 225 -7.03 3.22 0.75
CA ASN A 225 -8.09 2.96 -0.21
C ASN A 225 -9.24 2.19 0.44
N CYS A 226 -10.45 2.42 -0.07
CA CYS A 226 -11.66 1.70 0.38
C CYS A 226 -12.07 0.59 -0.58
N ALA A 227 -11.81 0.78 -1.88
CA ALA A 227 -12.00 -0.24 -2.91
C ALA A 227 -10.74 -1.11 -3.02
N ALA A 228 -10.93 -2.37 -3.39
CA ALA A 228 -9.81 -3.27 -3.67
C ALA A 228 -8.96 -2.75 -4.85
N PRO A 229 -7.65 -2.97 -4.83
CA PRO A 229 -6.76 -2.54 -5.90
C PRO A 229 -6.98 -3.38 -7.17
N GLY A 230 -6.46 -2.88 -8.30
CA GLY A 230 -6.31 -3.69 -9.50
C GLY A 230 -5.16 -4.68 -9.32
N ARG A 231 -5.27 -5.87 -9.89
CA ARG A 231 -4.26 -6.93 -9.79
C ARG A 231 -4.02 -7.61 -11.13
N GLN A 232 -2.75 -7.94 -11.36
CA GLN A 232 -2.28 -8.83 -12.39
C GLN A 232 -1.36 -9.89 -11.76
N VAL A 233 -1.52 -11.15 -12.14
CA VAL A 233 -0.65 -12.25 -11.70
C VAL A 233 0.10 -12.78 -12.91
N LEU A 234 1.43 -12.83 -12.82
CA LEU A 234 2.30 -13.31 -13.89
C LEU A 234 2.51 -14.83 -13.81
N PRO A 235 2.95 -15.49 -14.91
CA PRO A 235 3.14 -16.94 -14.93
C PRO A 235 4.16 -17.49 -13.92
N ASP A 236 5.12 -16.67 -13.50
CA ASP A 236 6.12 -17.02 -12.48
C ASP A 236 5.58 -16.94 -11.04
N GLY A 237 4.33 -16.47 -10.86
CA GLY A 237 3.71 -16.24 -9.56
C GLY A 237 3.93 -14.82 -8.99
N THR A 238 4.60 -13.94 -9.73
CA THR A 238 4.71 -12.52 -9.36
C THR A 238 3.32 -11.86 -9.39
N VAL A 239 3.01 -11.08 -8.36
CA VAL A 239 1.74 -10.35 -8.25
C VAL A 239 2.00 -8.85 -8.34
N LEU A 240 1.38 -8.18 -9.30
CA LEU A 240 1.37 -6.72 -9.40
C LEU A 240 0.04 -6.20 -8.89
N GLN A 241 0.09 -5.21 -8.00
CA GLN A 241 -1.07 -4.61 -7.35
C GLN A 241 -1.04 -3.09 -7.53
N LEU A 242 -2.01 -2.58 -8.28
CA LEU A 242 -2.15 -1.17 -8.64
C LEU A 242 -3.25 -0.54 -7.79
N TYR A 243 -2.89 0.50 -7.05
CA TYR A 243 -3.81 1.26 -6.23
C TYR A 243 -4.41 2.42 -7.04
N ASP A 244 -5.63 2.81 -6.69
CA ASP A 244 -6.28 3.96 -7.31
C ASP A 244 -5.54 5.26 -6.92
N VAL A 245 -5.70 6.31 -7.73
CA VAL A 245 -5.15 7.65 -7.42
C VAL A 245 -5.79 8.20 -6.14
N ARG A 246 -4.95 8.76 -5.27
CA ARG A 246 -5.33 9.28 -3.96
C ARG A 246 -4.88 10.72 -3.80
N PRO A 247 -5.73 11.63 -3.30
CA PRO A 247 -5.27 12.92 -2.83
C PRO A 247 -4.48 12.75 -1.53
N SER A 248 -3.46 13.57 -1.35
CA SER A 248 -2.68 13.69 -0.12
C SER A 248 -2.56 15.15 0.30
N SER A 249 -2.54 15.35 1.61
CA SER A 249 -2.29 16.64 2.23
C SER A 249 -0.79 16.99 2.11
N PRO A 250 -0.39 18.28 2.10
CA PRO A 250 -1.21 19.45 2.40
C PRO A 250 -1.99 20.03 1.19
N PHE A 251 -1.48 19.93 -0.04
CA PHE A 251 -1.96 20.72 -1.20
C PHE A 251 -2.96 20.02 -2.14
N GLN A 252 -3.60 18.92 -1.74
CA GLN A 252 -4.28 18.01 -2.68
C GLN A 252 -3.31 17.50 -3.75
N SER A 253 -2.16 17.02 -3.30
CA SER A 253 -1.22 16.29 -4.16
C SER A 253 -1.85 14.97 -4.58
N LEU A 254 -1.53 14.50 -5.78
CA LEU A 254 -2.02 13.21 -6.28
C LEU A 254 -0.90 12.20 -6.12
N ASN A 255 -1.22 11.08 -5.47
CA ASN A 255 -0.33 9.93 -5.37
C ASN A 255 -0.99 8.71 -5.99
N GLN A 256 -0.20 7.87 -6.65
CA GLN A 256 -0.61 6.53 -7.08
C GLN A 256 0.50 5.55 -6.77
N ALA A 257 0.15 4.39 -6.23
CA ALA A 257 1.12 3.37 -5.89
C ALA A 257 0.89 2.09 -6.70
N MET A 258 1.98 1.39 -6.96
CA MET A 258 1.98 0.00 -7.40
C MET A 258 2.91 -0.81 -6.50
N ARG A 259 2.49 -2.01 -6.10
CA ARG A 259 3.34 -2.99 -5.42
C ARG A 259 3.55 -4.21 -6.30
N ILE A 260 4.78 -4.71 -6.37
CA ILE A 260 5.17 -5.91 -7.12
C ILE A 260 5.73 -6.93 -6.12
N TYR A 261 4.97 -7.99 -5.86
CA TYR A 261 5.33 -9.08 -4.95
C TYR A 261 5.94 -10.23 -5.73
N THR A 262 7.22 -10.52 -5.52
CA THR A 262 7.93 -11.59 -6.24
C THR A 262 7.92 -12.90 -5.48
N PRO A 263 8.01 -14.06 -6.16
CA PRO A 263 8.16 -15.37 -5.52
C PRO A 263 9.39 -15.49 -4.60
N LYS A 264 10.36 -14.59 -4.73
CA LYS A 264 11.58 -14.53 -3.91
C LYS A 264 11.35 -13.88 -2.54
N GLY A 265 10.11 -13.48 -2.21
CA GLY A 265 9.79 -12.83 -0.94
C GLY A 265 10.22 -11.37 -0.88
N LEU A 266 10.34 -10.71 -2.04
CA LEU A 266 10.60 -9.28 -2.15
C LEU A 266 9.36 -8.54 -2.66
N VAL A 267 9.06 -7.41 -2.07
CA VAL A 267 8.09 -6.45 -2.59
C VAL A 267 8.81 -5.19 -3.04
N TYR A 268 8.58 -4.79 -4.29
CA TYR A 268 8.96 -3.48 -4.80
C TYR A 268 7.74 -2.58 -4.78
N GLU A 269 7.89 -1.36 -4.27
CA GLU A 269 6.84 -0.34 -4.31
C GLU A 269 7.29 0.82 -5.21
N LEU A 270 6.45 1.11 -6.21
CA LEU A 270 6.54 2.28 -7.06
C LEU A 270 5.47 3.27 -6.60
N GLU A 271 5.86 4.49 -6.25
CA GLU A 271 4.91 5.55 -5.88
C GLU A 271 5.13 6.76 -6.78
N LEU A 272 4.10 7.11 -7.54
CA LEU A 272 4.03 8.36 -8.29
C LEU A 272 3.48 9.45 -7.38
N ALA A 273 4.07 10.64 -7.50
CA ALA A 273 3.52 11.87 -6.97
C ALA A 273 3.44 12.91 -8.08
N ASN A 274 2.38 13.71 -8.10
CA ASN A 274 2.22 14.86 -9.02
C ASN A 274 3.18 16.01 -8.69
N TYR A 275 4.29 15.73 -8.03
CA TYR A 275 5.24 16.71 -7.60
C TYR A 275 6.66 16.16 -7.57
N GLY A 276 7.65 17.04 -7.72
CA GLY A 276 9.07 16.66 -7.67
C GLY A 276 9.93 17.68 -6.95
N SER A 277 11.24 17.63 -7.21
CA SER A 277 12.23 18.47 -6.51
C SER A 277 11.96 19.98 -6.54
N PRO A 278 11.42 20.60 -7.62
CA PRO A 278 11.20 22.06 -7.63
C PRO A 278 10.14 22.54 -6.64
N ASP A 279 9.29 21.63 -6.15
CA ASP A 279 8.22 21.97 -5.20
C ASP A 279 8.65 21.86 -3.73
N PHE A 280 9.94 21.62 -3.48
CA PHE A 280 10.53 21.55 -2.16
C PHE A 280 11.52 22.69 -1.97
N ARG A 281 11.60 23.20 -0.73
CA ARG A 281 12.69 24.07 -0.29
C ARG A 281 13.41 23.44 0.89
N ALA A 282 14.67 23.82 1.09
CA ALA A 282 15.38 23.44 2.29
C ALA A 282 14.63 23.94 3.54
N ASN A 283 14.44 23.06 4.51
CA ASN A 283 13.85 23.40 5.79
C ASN A 283 14.99 23.73 6.78
N PRO A 284 15.14 24.98 7.23
CA PRO A 284 16.23 25.36 8.11
C PRO A 284 16.13 24.74 9.51
N ARG A 285 14.93 24.26 9.92
CA ARG A 285 14.72 23.62 11.22
C ARG A 285 15.00 22.13 11.21
N GLN A 286 14.79 21.49 10.06
CA GLN A 286 15.01 20.05 9.83
C GLN A 286 15.61 19.87 8.43
N PRO A 287 16.92 20.10 8.24
CA PRO A 287 17.56 20.03 6.92
C PRO A 287 17.34 18.71 6.18
N GLU A 288 17.07 17.63 6.92
CA GLU A 288 16.77 16.29 6.42
C GLU A 288 15.33 16.10 5.91
N ILE A 289 14.41 17.01 6.25
CA ILE A 289 13.00 16.98 5.84
C ILE A 289 12.65 18.31 5.14
N PRO A 290 12.78 18.39 3.80
CA PRO A 290 12.50 19.63 3.08
C PRO A 290 11.03 20.05 3.20
N ASP A 291 10.82 21.35 3.23
CA ASP A 291 9.48 21.94 3.29
C ASP A 291 8.81 21.80 1.92
N ARG A 292 7.58 21.28 1.92
CA ARG A 292 6.71 21.29 0.75
C ARG A 292 6.19 22.71 0.51
N VAL A 293 6.49 23.31 -0.65
CA VAL A 293 6.08 24.69 -0.98
C VAL A 293 5.14 24.80 -2.17
N GLY A 294 5.09 23.77 -3.01
CA GLY A 294 4.24 23.74 -4.21
C GLY A 294 3.13 22.70 -4.13
N ALA A 295 2.03 22.95 -4.84
CA ALA A 295 0.97 21.96 -5.07
C ALA A 295 1.34 20.90 -6.12
N GLY A 296 2.47 21.07 -6.82
CA GLY A 296 2.87 20.23 -7.95
C GLY A 296 1.99 20.44 -9.19
N ARG A 297 2.20 19.59 -10.19
CA ARG A 297 1.45 19.56 -11.47
C ARG A 297 0.00 19.10 -11.29
N GLY A 298 -0.83 19.29 -12.31
CA GLY A 298 -2.27 18.93 -12.30
C GLY A 298 -2.56 17.44 -12.36
N THR A 299 -1.59 16.65 -12.82
CA THR A 299 -1.70 15.24 -13.20
C THR A 299 -0.53 14.44 -12.64
N LEU A 300 -0.65 13.12 -12.58
CA LEU A 300 0.50 12.26 -12.24
C LEU A 300 1.53 12.27 -13.39
N PRO A 301 2.82 12.10 -13.09
CA PRO A 301 3.88 12.15 -14.10
C PRO A 301 3.88 10.99 -15.09
N LEU A 302 3.18 9.89 -14.77
CA LEU A 302 2.94 8.77 -15.66
C LEU A 302 1.45 8.47 -15.67
N SER A 303 0.93 8.06 -16.83
CA SER A 303 -0.40 7.48 -16.91
C SER A 303 -0.44 6.10 -16.26
N GLU A 304 -1.64 5.58 -16.01
CA GLU A 304 -1.82 4.22 -15.52
C GLU A 304 -1.18 3.17 -16.45
N SER A 305 -1.29 3.35 -17.77
CA SER A 305 -0.68 2.44 -18.74
C SER A 305 0.85 2.50 -18.70
N GLN A 306 1.44 3.67 -18.50
CA GLN A 306 2.90 3.83 -18.37
C GLN A 306 3.40 3.24 -17.05
N LEU A 307 2.69 3.45 -15.94
CA LEU A 307 3.04 2.87 -14.64
C LEU A 307 2.95 1.34 -14.66
N THR A 308 1.93 0.78 -15.31
CA THR A 308 1.78 -0.68 -15.44
C THR A 308 2.85 -1.29 -16.33
N GLN A 309 3.25 -0.64 -17.43
CA GLN A 309 4.40 -1.05 -18.24
C GLN A 309 5.70 -1.03 -17.43
N LEU A 310 5.93 0.02 -16.64
CA LEU A 310 7.09 0.10 -15.75
C LEU A 310 7.07 -1.01 -14.70
N GLY A 311 5.91 -1.29 -14.09
CA GLY A 311 5.74 -2.38 -13.13
C GLY A 311 6.08 -3.75 -13.71
N LEU A 312 5.70 -4.02 -14.96
CA LEU A 312 6.07 -5.26 -15.66
C LEU A 312 7.58 -5.35 -15.90
N ALA A 313 8.23 -4.25 -16.27
CA ALA A 313 9.68 -4.21 -16.43
C ALA A 313 10.42 -4.44 -15.10
N VAL A 314 9.91 -3.88 -14.00
CA VAL A 314 10.41 -4.13 -12.65
C VAL A 314 10.24 -5.58 -12.24
N ALA A 315 9.06 -6.17 -12.49
CA ALA A 315 8.80 -7.59 -12.24
C ALA A 315 9.79 -8.50 -12.99
N ALA A 316 10.12 -8.17 -14.25
CA ALA A 316 11.08 -8.93 -15.04
C ALA A 316 12.53 -8.80 -14.55
N ALA A 317 12.87 -7.73 -13.85
CA ALA A 317 14.22 -7.48 -13.31
C ALA A 317 14.46 -8.05 -11.90
N GLY A 318 13.39 -8.31 -11.13
CA GLY A 318 13.42 -8.73 -9.72
C GLY A 318 13.69 -10.20 -9.48
#